data_AF-A0A2U3LHC4-F1
#
_entry.id   AF-A0A2U3LHC4-F1
#
_cell.length_a   1.000
_cell.length_b   1.000
_cell.length_c   1.000
_cell.angle_alpha   90.00
_cell.angle_beta   90.00
_cell.angle_gamma   90.00
#
_symmetry.space_group_name_H-M   'P 1'
#
loop_
_entity.id
_entity.type
_entity.pdbx_description
1 polymer ?
#
loop_
_entity_poly.entity_id
_entity_poly.type
_entity_poly.pdbx_seq_one_letter_code
_entity_poly.pdbx_strand_id
1 'polypeptide(L)'
;MTDVGDIVLIYVDNNPAFFARIEEISADVKPDWFQVKLLVLKVPLLTITWILRQAYYNGQEFTMDGRPMRLEKVTAPALETAGPGPEDTAKTPGKPELVAPQKQKDGKPGRHGKVISISDRRKKDPE
;
A
#
# COMPACT_ATOMS: atom_id res chain seq x y z
N MET A 1 -14.62 -0.43 -10.73
CA MET A 1 -15.47 -0.32 -9.53
C MET A 1 -14.57 -0.42 -8.31
N THR A 2 -14.87 0.32 -7.26
CA THR A 2 -14.12 0.27 -5.99
C THR A 2 -14.68 -0.88 -5.13
N ASP A 3 -13.82 -1.65 -4.47
CA ASP A 3 -14.17 -2.85 -3.70
C ASP A 3 -13.36 -2.96 -2.38
N VAL A 4 -13.70 -3.93 -1.53
CA VAL A 4 -13.00 -4.23 -0.28
C VAL A 4 -11.50 -4.48 -0.54
N GLY A 5 -10.66 -3.84 0.26
CA GLY A 5 -9.20 -3.89 0.14
C GLY A 5 -8.60 -2.78 -0.73
N ASP A 6 -9.40 -2.09 -1.55
CA ASP A 6 -8.92 -0.96 -2.34
C ASP A 6 -8.50 0.22 -1.45
N ILE A 7 -7.50 0.96 -1.91
CA ILE A 7 -7.11 2.24 -1.32
C ILE A 7 -7.81 3.36 -2.10
N VAL A 8 -8.36 4.32 -1.38
CA VAL A 8 -8.98 5.52 -1.91
C VAL A 8 -8.30 6.77 -1.37
N LEU A 9 -8.16 7.79 -2.22
CA LEU A 9 -7.81 9.15 -1.86
C LEU A 9 -9.10 9.94 -1.64
N ILE A 10 -9.28 10.44 -0.43
CA ILE A 10 -10.44 11.25 -0.06
C ILE A 10 -10.11 12.73 -0.29
N TYR A 11 -10.97 13.41 -1.03
CA TYR A 11 -10.94 14.86 -1.23
C TYR A 11 -11.93 15.54 -0.29
N VAL A 12 -11.52 16.68 0.29
CA VAL A 12 -12.35 17.58 1.12
C VAL A 12 -12.17 18.98 0.57
N ASP A 13 -13.26 19.71 0.33
CA ASP A 13 -13.20 21.08 -0.21
C ASP A 13 -12.39 21.14 -1.53
N ASN A 14 -12.56 20.12 -2.39
CA ASN A 14 -11.81 19.91 -3.65
C ASN A 14 -10.28 19.72 -3.49
N ASN A 15 -9.78 19.55 -2.28
CA ASN A 15 -8.37 19.30 -2.00
C ASN A 15 -8.14 17.85 -1.56
N PRO A 16 -7.05 17.18 -1.99
CA PRO A 16 -6.72 15.84 -1.53
C PRO A 16 -6.38 15.89 -0.02
N ALA A 17 -7.12 15.13 0.78
CA ALA A 17 -7.03 15.20 2.24
C ALA A 17 -6.23 14.04 2.83
N PHE A 18 -6.63 12.80 2.58
CA PHE A 18 -5.96 11.61 3.13
C PHE A 18 -6.32 10.33 2.37
N PHE A 19 -5.48 9.31 2.52
CA PHE A 19 -5.76 7.95 2.03
C PHE A 19 -6.55 7.14 3.06
N ALA A 20 -7.41 6.26 2.58
CA ALA A 20 -8.07 5.23 3.38
C ALA A 20 -8.14 3.90 2.61
N ARG A 21 -8.16 2.78 3.32
CA ARG A 21 -8.47 1.47 2.76
C ARG A 21 -9.91 1.10 3.07
N ILE A 22 -10.63 0.52 2.10
CA ILE A 22 -11.96 -0.04 2.33
C ILE A 22 -11.84 -1.36 3.07
N GLU A 23 -12.43 -1.44 4.26
CA GLU A 23 -12.45 -2.66 5.09
C GLU A 23 -13.73 -3.48 4.86
N GLU A 24 -14.85 -2.82 4.59
CA GLU A 24 -16.15 -3.48 4.43
C GLU A 24 -17.12 -2.59 3.66
N ILE A 25 -18.00 -3.20 2.85
CA ILE A 25 -19.14 -2.54 2.20
C ILE A 25 -20.38 -3.39 2.47
N SER A 26 -21.36 -2.87 3.20
CA SER A 26 -22.62 -3.56 3.50
C SER A 26 -23.82 -2.67 3.17
N ALA A 27 -24.96 -3.27 2.81
CA ALA A 27 -26.16 -2.52 2.48
C ALA A 27 -26.73 -1.84 3.74
N ASP A 28 -27.13 -0.57 3.61
CA ASP A 28 -27.84 0.15 4.66
C ASP A 28 -29.37 -0.11 4.58
N VAL A 29 -30.12 0.30 5.61
CA VAL A 29 -31.59 0.16 5.65
C VAL A 29 -32.26 0.86 4.45
N LYS A 30 -31.63 1.91 3.91
CA LYS A 30 -32.14 2.62 2.73
C LYS A 30 -31.65 1.97 1.44
N PRO A 31 -32.54 1.73 0.45
CA PRO A 31 -32.15 1.25 -0.87
C PRO A 31 -31.06 2.13 -1.50
N ASP A 32 -30.07 1.49 -2.12
CA ASP A 32 -28.90 2.11 -2.77
C ASP A 32 -27.96 2.89 -1.84
N TRP A 33 -28.12 2.77 -0.52
CA TRP A 33 -27.17 3.24 0.48
C TRP A 33 -26.39 2.07 1.08
N PHE A 34 -25.14 2.35 1.44
CA PHE A 34 -24.18 1.36 1.91
C PHE A 34 -23.40 1.92 3.09
N GLN A 35 -23.18 1.10 4.10
CA GLN A 35 -22.21 1.35 5.15
C GLN A 35 -20.84 0.93 4.65
N VAL A 36 -19.96 1.91 4.45
CA VAL A 36 -18.58 1.70 4.01
C VAL A 36 -17.66 1.94 5.19
N LYS A 37 -16.98 0.88 5.63
CA LYS A 37 -15.98 0.94 6.69
C LYS A 37 -14.62 1.27 6.08
N LEU A 38 -13.99 2.32 6.57
CA LEU A 38 -12.76 2.90 6.03
C LEU A 38 -11.68 2.94 7.11
N LEU A 39 -10.52 2.36 6.81
CA LEU A 39 -9.31 2.51 7.63
C LEU A 39 -8.50 3.69 7.09
N VAL A 40 -8.51 4.81 7.81
CA VAL A 40 -7.72 6.00 7.50
C VAL A 40 -6.24 5.72 7.77
N LEU A 41 -5.42 5.92 6.73
CA LEU A 41 -3.99 5.63 6.74
C LEU A 41 -3.20 6.87 7.19
N LYS A 42 -3.38 7.28 8.44
CA LYS A 42 -2.62 8.34 9.12
C LYS A 42 -2.03 7.81 10.44
N VAL A 43 -1.14 8.57 11.07
CA VAL A 43 -0.64 8.25 12.42
C VAL A 43 -1.33 9.17 13.44
N PRO A 44 -2.05 8.63 14.45
CA PRO A 44 -2.39 7.21 14.65
C PRO A 44 -3.45 6.71 13.65
N LEU A 45 -3.47 5.40 13.42
CA LEU A 45 -4.48 4.77 12.56
C LEU A 45 -5.88 5.02 13.13
N LEU A 46 -6.83 5.32 12.25
CA LEU A 46 -8.21 5.61 12.62
C LEU A 46 -9.16 4.82 11.72
N THR A 47 -10.15 4.14 12.28
CA THR A 47 -11.21 3.49 11.52
C THR A 47 -12.49 4.30 11.63
N ILE A 48 -13.17 4.55 10.51
CA ILE A 48 -14.44 5.28 10.42
C ILE A 48 -15.44 4.48 9.59
N THR A 49 -16.74 4.70 9.80
CA THR A 49 -17.80 4.10 8.98
C THR A 49 -18.69 5.21 8.45
N TRP A 50 -18.86 5.27 7.12
CA TRP A 50 -19.73 6.26 6.45
C TRP A 50 -20.89 5.56 5.75
N ILE A 51 -22.07 6.17 5.80
CA ILE A 51 -23.26 5.73 5.06
C ILE A 51 -23.29 6.51 3.74
N LEU A 52 -23.02 5.84 2.62
CA LEU A 52 -22.84 6.44 1.30
C LEU A 52 -23.68 5.74 0.24
N ARG A 53 -24.05 6.44 -0.83
CA ARG A 53 -24.60 5.79 -2.03
C ARG A 53 -23.50 5.09 -2.83
N GLN A 54 -23.89 4.11 -3.65
CA GLN A 54 -22.96 3.41 -4.55
C GLN A 54 -22.16 4.36 -5.45
N ALA A 55 -22.81 5.38 -5.98
CA ALA A 55 -22.14 6.31 -6.87
C ALA A 55 -21.02 7.11 -6.16
N TYR A 56 -21.14 7.37 -4.86
CA TYR A 56 -20.20 8.20 -4.10
C TYR A 56 -18.87 7.47 -3.81
N TYR A 57 -18.91 6.20 -3.38
CA TYR A 57 -17.67 5.43 -3.19
C TYR A 57 -17.02 4.97 -4.51
N ASN A 58 -17.75 5.12 -5.63
CA ASN A 58 -17.23 4.99 -6.99
C ASN A 58 -16.75 6.32 -7.58
N GLY A 59 -16.68 7.38 -6.78
CA GLY A 59 -16.02 8.64 -7.13
C GLY A 59 -16.90 9.77 -7.63
N GLN A 60 -18.22 9.66 -7.55
CA GLN A 60 -19.06 10.85 -7.65
C GLN A 60 -18.87 11.78 -6.45
N GLU A 61 -18.97 13.08 -6.70
CA GLU A 61 -18.93 14.11 -5.66
C GLU A 61 -20.20 14.08 -4.80
N PHE A 62 -20.05 14.34 -3.52
CA PHE A 62 -21.13 14.45 -2.54
C PHE A 62 -20.78 15.51 -1.49
N THR A 63 -21.72 15.88 -0.63
CA THR A 63 -21.46 16.86 0.43
C THR A 63 -21.57 16.22 1.81
N MET A 64 -20.66 16.60 2.70
CA MET A 64 -20.76 16.33 4.14
C MET A 64 -20.59 17.65 4.89
N ASP A 65 -21.56 18.01 5.72
CA ASP A 65 -21.56 19.28 6.49
C ASP A 65 -21.34 20.53 5.60
N GLY A 66 -21.98 20.54 4.42
CA GLY A 66 -21.86 21.63 3.45
C GLY A 66 -20.53 21.66 2.66
N ARG A 67 -19.61 20.72 2.92
CA ARG A 67 -18.31 20.64 2.24
C ARG A 67 -18.33 19.60 1.12
N PRO A 68 -17.83 19.91 -0.09
CA PRO A 68 -17.74 18.93 -1.16
C PRO A 68 -16.66 17.88 -0.86
N MET A 69 -16.99 16.62 -1.15
CA MET A 69 -16.21 15.43 -0.87
C MET A 69 -16.18 14.50 -2.09
N ARG A 70 -15.08 13.77 -2.27
CA ARG A 70 -14.95 12.75 -3.33
C ARG A 70 -14.00 11.63 -2.93
N LEU A 71 -14.34 10.38 -3.27
CA LEU A 71 -13.47 9.21 -3.08
C LEU A 71 -12.87 8.80 -4.43
N GLU A 72 -11.55 8.86 -4.56
CA GLU A 72 -10.86 8.43 -5.77
C GLU A 72 -10.07 7.14 -5.52
N LYS A 73 -10.34 6.08 -6.29
CA LYS A 73 -9.57 4.84 -6.20
C LYS A 73 -8.10 5.09 -6.58
N VAL A 74 -7.20 4.75 -5.68
CA VAL A 74 -5.76 4.83 -5.89
C VAL A 74 -5.28 3.53 -6.51
N THR A 75 -4.55 3.65 -7.62
CA THR A 75 -3.89 2.51 -8.25
C THR A 75 -2.40 2.57 -7.95
N ALA A 76 -1.80 1.42 -7.65
CA ALA A 76 -0.36 1.35 -7.49
C ALA A 76 0.35 1.79 -8.79
N PRO A 77 1.45 2.55 -8.70
CA PRO A 77 2.26 2.88 -9.86
C PRO A 77 2.68 1.60 -10.60
N ALA A 78 2.75 1.67 -11.93
CA ALA A 78 3.26 0.57 -12.73
C ALA A 78 4.70 0.25 -12.30
N LEU A 79 5.00 -1.04 -12.11
CA LEU A 79 6.37 -1.47 -11.87
C LEU A 79 7.14 -1.19 -13.17
N GLU A 80 8.20 -0.36 -13.10
CA GLU A 80 9.13 -0.27 -14.21
C GLU A 80 9.81 -1.63 -14.37
N THR A 81 9.28 -2.42 -15.31
CA THR A 81 9.92 -3.66 -15.73
C THR A 81 11.14 -3.23 -16.54
N ALA A 82 12.33 -3.28 -15.93
CA ALA A 82 13.57 -3.21 -16.67
C ALA A 82 13.56 -4.34 -17.71
N GLY A 83 13.29 -4.03 -18.98
CA GLY A 83 13.47 -5.00 -20.07
C GLY A 83 14.91 -4.98 -20.60
N PRO A 84 15.34 -5.97 -21.41
CA PRO A 84 14.97 -7.38 -21.45
C PRO A 84 16.20 -8.28 -21.17
N GLY A 85 16.11 -9.22 -20.24
CA GLY A 85 17.09 -10.32 -20.14
C GLY A 85 16.67 -11.47 -21.07
N PRO A 86 17.58 -12.09 -21.84
CA PRO A 86 17.22 -13.11 -22.81
C PRO A 86 16.50 -14.29 -22.14
N GLU A 87 15.50 -14.80 -22.85
CA GLU A 87 14.75 -16.01 -22.53
C GLU A 87 15.70 -17.15 -22.17
N ASP A 88 15.54 -17.71 -20.97
CA ASP A 88 16.06 -19.04 -20.66
C ASP A 88 14.90 -19.90 -20.15
N THR A 89 14.23 -20.53 -21.11
CA THR A 89 13.29 -21.62 -20.88
C THR A 89 14.01 -22.80 -20.24
N ALA A 90 13.91 -22.98 -18.92
CA ALA A 90 14.26 -24.25 -18.30
C ALA A 90 13.54 -24.49 -16.95
N LYS A 91 12.42 -25.20 -17.06
CA LYS A 91 11.79 -26.15 -16.11
C LYS A 91 12.39 -26.29 -14.69
N THR A 92 11.54 -26.07 -13.69
CA THR A 92 11.52 -26.74 -12.36
C THR A 92 11.69 -28.27 -12.54
N PRO A 93 12.46 -29.02 -11.71
CA PRO A 93 12.08 -29.28 -10.31
C PRO A 93 13.21 -29.60 -9.30
N GLY A 94 12.89 -29.55 -8.00
CA GLY A 94 13.50 -30.45 -7.01
C GLY A 94 14.12 -29.80 -5.77
N LYS A 95 13.34 -29.81 -4.67
CA LYS A 95 13.70 -30.03 -3.26
C LYS A 95 15.20 -29.89 -2.86
N PRO A 96 15.57 -28.95 -1.96
CA PRO A 96 16.95 -28.83 -1.48
C PRO A 96 17.27 -29.89 -0.42
N GLU A 97 18.19 -30.80 -0.74
CA GLU A 97 18.85 -31.67 0.23
C GLU A 97 20.15 -30.99 0.70
N LEU A 98 20.28 -30.84 2.02
CA LEU A 98 21.39 -30.18 2.68
C LEU A 98 22.69 -30.99 2.54
N VAL A 99 23.74 -30.38 2.01
CA VAL A 99 25.12 -30.73 2.38
C VAL A 99 25.95 -29.44 2.52
N ALA A 100 26.34 -29.14 3.75
CA ALA A 100 27.34 -28.13 4.10
C ALA A 100 28.77 -28.75 4.07
N PRO A 101 29.84 -28.01 4.40
CA PRO A 101 30.46 -26.91 3.67
C PRO A 101 31.93 -27.24 3.30
N GLN A 102 32.47 -26.67 2.22
CA GLN A 102 33.93 -26.65 2.01
C GLN A 102 34.47 -25.22 2.02
N LYS A 103 35.63 -25.11 2.68
CA LYS A 103 36.26 -23.92 3.23
C LYS A 103 37.36 -23.43 2.29
N GLN A 104 37.69 -22.13 2.43
CA GLN A 104 38.95 -21.45 2.04
C GLN A 104 39.08 -21.08 0.54
N LYS A 105 39.61 -19.91 0.14
CA LYS A 105 40.46 -18.91 0.82
C LYS A 105 40.53 -17.59 0.02
N ASP A 106 40.72 -16.50 0.76
CA ASP A 106 41.43 -15.23 0.50
C ASP A 106 41.63 -14.65 -0.92
N GLY A 107 41.24 -13.38 -1.09
CA GLY A 107 41.70 -12.49 -2.17
C GLY A 107 40.99 -11.11 -2.22
N LYS A 108 41.54 -10.11 -1.54
CA LYS A 108 41.17 -8.66 -1.50
C LYS A 108 41.53 -7.94 -2.83
N PRO A 109 41.30 -6.62 -3.01
CA PRO A 109 40.10 -5.75 -2.85
C PRO A 109 39.70 -5.03 -4.17
N GLY A 110 38.47 -4.52 -4.29
CA GLY A 110 38.15 -3.57 -5.37
C GLY A 110 36.82 -2.83 -5.21
N ARG A 111 36.91 -1.52 -4.97
CA ARG A 111 35.89 -0.47 -5.15
C ARG A 111 34.66 -0.42 -4.22
N HIS A 112 34.88 0.24 -3.09
CA HIS A 112 34.05 1.25 -2.42
C HIS A 112 32.65 1.55 -3.01
N GLY A 113 31.62 0.86 -2.50
CA GLY A 113 30.25 1.36 -2.46
C GLY A 113 29.95 1.84 -1.04
N LYS A 114 29.73 3.14 -0.83
CA LYS A 114 29.43 3.69 0.51
C LYS A 114 27.98 3.37 0.87
N VAL A 115 27.76 2.21 1.45
CA VAL A 115 26.48 1.83 2.06
C VAL A 115 26.43 2.43 3.46
N ILE A 116 25.59 3.43 3.66
CA ILE A 116 25.23 3.91 4.99
C ILE A 116 24.16 2.99 5.57
N SER A 117 24.52 2.18 6.56
CA SER A 117 23.56 1.40 7.33
C SER A 117 22.83 2.32 8.31
N ILE A 118 21.52 2.40 8.18
CA ILE A 118 20.61 3.19 9.04
C ILE A 118 20.38 2.58 10.44
N SER A 119 21.14 1.54 10.81
CA SER A 119 20.93 0.78 12.04
C SER A 119 21.48 1.45 13.32
N ASP A 120 22.16 2.59 13.24
CA ASP A 120 22.78 3.24 14.42
C ASP A 120 22.02 4.45 15.01
N ARG A 121 20.74 4.67 14.66
CA ARG A 121 19.92 5.72 15.31
C ARG A 121 19.18 5.29 16.58
N ARG A 122 19.55 4.16 17.18
CA ARG A 122 19.05 3.76 18.50
C ARG A 122 20.19 3.37 19.43
N LYS A 123 20.83 4.37 20.03
CA LYS A 123 21.21 4.41 21.46
C LYS A 123 21.92 5.72 21.82
N LYS A 124 21.56 6.23 23.00
CA LYS A 124 22.01 7.44 23.73
C LYS A 124 21.48 8.77 23.21
N ASP A 125 20.93 9.65 24.06
CA ASP A 125 21.34 9.92 25.45
C ASP A 125 20.32 9.61 26.56
N PRO A 126 20.81 9.10 27.70
CA PRO A 126 20.43 9.56 29.02
C PRO A 126 21.49 10.50 29.58
N GLU A 127 21.14 11.76 29.80
CA GLU A 127 21.57 12.57 30.96
C GLU A 127 20.60 13.74 31.15
#